data_AF-A0A176RVM9-F1
#
_entry.id   AF-A0A176RVM9-F1
#
_cell.length_a   1.000
_cell.length_b   1.000
_cell.length_c   1.000
_cell.angle_alpha   90.00
_cell.angle_beta   90.00
_cell.angle_gamma   90.00
#
_symmetry.space_group_name_H-M   'P 1'
#
loop_
_entity.id
_entity.type
_entity.pdbx_description
1 polymer ?
#
loop_
_entity_poly.entity_id
_entity_poly.type
_entity_poly.pdbx_seq_one_letter_code
_entity_poly.pdbx_strand_id
1 'polypeptide(L)'
;MIGVDANILVRYAVKDNPQQTAQATDFLAKHRCLILKTVLLELVWVLASKSGYDLSRELVLERVRHILGLPNVVMQDAEHVVIALDWYEAGMDFADALHLASSYDLTAFATFDKKLSNKAALLNISHKVIFLQTKQK
;
A
#
# COMPACT_ATOMS: atom_id res chain seq x y z
N MET A 1 6.66 -14.90 14.82
CA MET A 1 6.22 -13.75 14.00
C MET A 1 4.72 -13.93 13.76
N ILE A 2 3.93 -12.87 13.89
CA ILE A 2 2.46 -12.94 13.85
C ILE A 2 1.95 -12.08 12.68
N GLY A 3 1.10 -12.64 11.82
CA GLY A 3 0.41 -11.85 10.80
C GLY A 3 -0.63 -10.93 11.45
N VAL A 4 -0.67 -9.66 11.05
CA VAL A 4 -1.67 -8.71 11.53
C VAL A 4 -2.68 -8.40 10.43
N ASP A 5 -3.93 -8.21 10.84
CA ASP A 5 -5.04 -7.85 9.96
C ASP A 5 -5.15 -6.32 9.81
N ALA A 6 -5.78 -5.85 8.73
CA ALA A 6 -5.93 -4.44 8.42
C ALA A 6 -6.72 -3.71 9.51
N ASN A 7 -7.73 -4.35 10.12
CA ASN A 7 -8.52 -3.73 11.18
C ASN A 7 -7.69 -3.33 12.41
N ILE A 8 -6.67 -4.11 12.81
CA ILE A 8 -5.76 -3.76 13.91
C ILE A 8 -4.95 -2.52 13.52
N LEU A 9 -4.45 -2.48 12.29
CA LEU A 9 -3.69 -1.36 11.76
C LEU A 9 -4.53 -0.09 11.63
N VAL A 10 -5.81 -0.21 11.23
CA VAL A 10 -6.77 0.90 11.17
C VAL A 10 -6.99 1.48 12.56
N ARG A 11 -7.22 0.65 13.58
CA ARG A 11 -7.41 1.13 14.96
C ARG A 11 -6.18 1.83 15.49
N TYR A 12 -5.00 1.33 15.16
CA TYR A 12 -3.75 2.01 15.48
C TYR A 12 -3.59 3.35 14.76
N ALA A 13 -3.91 3.41 13.45
CA ALA A 13 -3.72 4.59 12.62
C ALA A 13 -4.69 5.73 12.95
N VAL A 14 -5.98 5.42 13.09
CA VAL A 14 -7.05 6.43 13.10
C VAL A 14 -7.53 6.75 14.52
N LYS A 15 -7.36 5.81 15.47
CA LYS A 15 -7.70 5.99 16.89
C LYS A 15 -9.18 6.31 17.15
N ASP A 16 -10.07 5.78 16.33
CA ASP A 16 -11.52 6.04 16.37
C ASP A 16 -12.29 5.21 17.41
N ASN A 17 -11.67 4.14 17.93
CA ASN A 17 -12.18 3.34 19.04
C ASN A 17 -11.11 3.27 20.15
N PRO A 18 -11.29 3.96 21.30
CA PRO A 18 -10.26 4.03 22.33
C PRO A 18 -9.80 2.68 22.88
N GLN A 19 -10.74 1.74 23.10
CA GLN A 19 -10.44 0.41 23.64
C GLN A 19 -9.63 -0.41 22.66
N GLN A 20 -10.05 -0.49 21.40
CA GLN A 20 -9.33 -1.22 20.37
C GLN A 20 -8.00 -0.54 20.01
N THR A 21 -7.92 0.78 20.09
CA THR A 21 -6.67 1.54 19.90
C THR A 21 -5.63 1.15 20.94
N ALA A 22 -6.04 1.10 22.22
CA ALA A 22 -5.14 0.68 23.30
C ALA A 22 -4.65 -0.76 23.09
N GLN A 23 -5.56 -1.68 22.73
CA GLN A 23 -5.21 -3.08 22.46
C GLN A 23 -4.27 -3.23 21.26
N ALA A 24 -4.58 -2.57 20.12
CA ALA A 24 -3.75 -2.61 18.93
C ALA A 24 -2.35 -2.02 19.18
N THR A 25 -2.28 -0.90 19.90
CA THR A 25 -1.01 -0.25 20.27
C THR A 25 -0.15 -1.15 21.14
N ASP A 26 -0.74 -1.74 22.19
CA ASP A 26 -0.04 -2.65 23.10
C ASP A 26 0.44 -3.91 22.36
N PHE A 27 -0.40 -4.47 21.50
CA PHE A 27 -0.08 -5.67 20.72
C PHE A 27 1.10 -5.43 19.78
N LEU A 28 1.06 -4.35 18.98
CA LEU A 28 2.15 -3.97 18.07
C LEU A 28 3.45 -3.63 18.82
N ALA A 29 3.36 -3.13 20.07
CA ALA A 29 4.52 -2.84 20.90
C ALA A 29 5.17 -4.08 21.54
N LYS A 30 4.42 -5.17 21.74
CA LYS A 30 4.91 -6.37 22.43
C LYS A 30 5.28 -7.53 21.52
N HIS A 31 4.71 -7.58 20.32
CA HIS A 31 4.85 -8.73 19.42
C HIS A 31 5.54 -8.37 18.12
N ARG A 32 6.38 -9.28 17.63
CA ARG A 32 6.95 -9.18 16.28
C ARG A 32 5.91 -9.53 15.22
N CYS A 33 5.43 -8.51 14.53
CA CYS A 33 4.32 -8.57 13.58
C CYS A 33 4.81 -8.51 12.12
N LEU A 34 4.19 -9.31 11.25
CA LEU A 34 4.36 -9.24 9.80
C LEU A 34 3.11 -8.61 9.18
N ILE A 35 3.30 -7.56 8.38
CA ILE A 35 2.26 -7.00 7.52
C ILE A 35 2.41 -7.63 6.13
N LEU A 36 1.32 -8.22 5.63
CA LEU A 36 1.25 -8.77 4.28
C LEU A 36 0.96 -7.66 3.27
N LYS A 37 1.40 -7.81 2.03
CA LYS A 37 1.11 -6.83 0.96
C LYS A 37 -0.38 -6.59 0.78
N THR A 38 -1.19 -7.64 0.88
CA THR A 38 -2.66 -7.56 0.78
C THR A 38 -3.27 -6.79 1.96
N VAL A 39 -2.72 -6.95 3.16
CA VAL A 39 -3.14 -6.20 4.36
C VAL A 39 -2.78 -4.73 4.22
N LEU A 40 -1.59 -4.41 3.71
CA LEU A 40 -1.20 -3.03 3.44
C LEU A 40 -2.09 -2.39 2.35
N LEU A 41 -2.40 -3.14 1.29
CA LEU A 41 -3.33 -2.72 0.24
C LEU A 41 -4.71 -2.38 0.79
N GLU A 42 -5.27 -3.25 1.64
CA GLU A 42 -6.55 -3.00 2.28
C GLU A 42 -6.48 -1.79 3.23
N LEU A 43 -5.42 -1.68 4.05
CA LEU A 43 -5.24 -0.53 4.94
C LEU A 43 -5.24 0.78 4.15
N VAL A 44 -4.46 0.88 3.08
CA VAL A 44 -4.42 2.10 2.26
C VAL A 44 -5.77 2.39 1.64
N TRP A 45 -6.48 1.37 1.14
CA TRP A 45 -7.83 1.56 0.60
C TRP A 45 -8.82 2.06 1.66
N VAL A 46 -8.82 1.49 2.87
CA VAL A 46 -9.69 1.92 3.98
C VAL A 46 -9.37 3.36 4.39
N LEU A 47 -8.11 3.75 4.45
CA LEU A 47 -7.71 5.11 4.82
C LEU A 47 -8.05 6.15 3.73
N ALA A 48 -7.81 5.82 2.46
CA ALA A 48 -7.87 6.78 1.36
C ALA A 48 -9.23 6.84 0.63
N SER A 49 -10.06 5.80 0.72
CA SER A 49 -11.31 5.76 -0.05
C SER A 49 -12.41 6.61 0.58
N LYS A 50 -13.28 7.17 -0.28
CA LYS A 50 -14.49 7.90 0.14
C LYS A 50 -15.47 7.08 1.00
N SER A 51 -15.44 5.76 0.83
CA SER A 51 -16.25 4.82 1.61
C SER A 51 -15.60 4.43 2.95
N GLY A 52 -14.32 4.77 3.14
CA GLY A 52 -13.58 4.56 4.38
C GLY A 52 -13.44 5.88 5.14
N TYR A 53 -12.20 6.28 5.43
CA TYR A 53 -11.91 7.51 6.19
C TYR A 53 -11.67 8.75 5.31
N ASP A 54 -11.62 8.62 3.99
CA ASP A 54 -11.41 9.72 3.03
C ASP A 54 -10.24 10.65 3.40
N LEU A 55 -9.15 10.06 3.91
CA LEU A 55 -7.96 10.81 4.29
C LEU A 55 -7.22 11.30 3.05
N SER A 56 -6.56 12.46 3.17
CA SER A 56 -5.66 12.93 2.12
C SER A 56 -4.50 11.95 1.93
N ARG A 57 -3.95 11.92 0.71
CA ARG A 57 -2.82 11.06 0.34
C ARG A 57 -1.62 11.25 1.27
N GLU A 58 -1.37 12.50 1.67
CA GLU A 58 -0.28 12.88 2.57
C GLU A 58 -0.49 12.27 3.96
N LEU A 59 -1.72 12.32 4.48
CA LEU A 59 -2.06 11.69 5.76
C LEU A 59 -1.99 10.16 5.69
N VAL A 60 -2.44 9.56 4.58
CA VAL A 60 -2.31 8.11 4.36
C VAL A 60 -0.84 7.69 4.42
N LEU A 61 0.02 8.40 3.69
CA LEU A 61 1.47 8.15 3.67
C LEU A 61 2.11 8.34 5.05
N GLU A 62 1.76 9.40 5.77
CA GLU A 62 2.24 9.64 7.14
C GLU A 62 1.90 8.45 8.05
N ARG A 63 0.64 8.00 8.04
CA ARG A 63 0.17 6.90 8.90
C ARG A 63 0.81 5.57 8.53
N VAL A 64 0.90 5.27 7.23
CA VAL A 64 1.53 4.04 6.75
C VAL A 64 3.02 4.02 7.07
N ARG A 65 3.77 5.08 6.75
CA ARG A 65 5.20 5.18 7.07
C ARG A 65 5.46 5.07 8.57
N HIS A 66 4.60 5.68 9.40
CA HIS A 66 4.68 5.53 10.85
C HIS A 66 4.48 4.08 11.31
N ILE A 67 3.47 3.37 10.79
CA ILE A 67 3.25 1.94 11.11
C ILE A 67 4.44 1.07 10.68
N LEU A 68 4.94 1.27 9.45
CA LEU A 68 6.06 0.49 8.92
C LEU A 68 7.38 0.79 9.63
N GLY A 69 7.50 1.94 10.29
CA GLY A 69 8.64 2.33 11.11
C GLY A 69 8.62 1.80 12.55
N LEU A 70 7.58 1.07 12.97
CA LEU A 70 7.51 0.53 14.32
C LEU A 70 8.56 -0.56 14.54
N PRO A 71 9.27 -0.59 15.70
CA PRO A 71 10.39 -1.51 15.93
C PRO A 71 10.08 -2.99 15.78
N ASN A 72 8.83 -3.39 16.06
CA ASN A 72 8.41 -4.79 16.00
C ASN A 72 7.61 -5.14 14.74
N VAL A 73 7.47 -4.20 13.79
CA VAL A 73 6.76 -4.43 12.53
C VAL A 73 7.77 -4.79 11.45
N VAL A 74 7.45 -5.85 10.72
CA VAL A 74 8.16 -6.30 9.52
C VAL A 74 7.18 -6.25 8.35
N MET A 75 7.63 -5.74 7.21
CA MET A 75 6.83 -5.70 5.99
C MET A 75 7.24 -6.83 5.04
N GLN A 76 6.25 -7.55 4.50
CA GLN A 76 6.45 -8.46 3.38
C GLN A 76 6.93 -7.69 2.15
N ASP A 77 8.00 -8.16 1.50
CA ASP A 77 8.58 -7.56 0.29
C ASP A 77 8.85 -6.05 0.44
N ALA A 78 9.47 -5.67 1.56
CA ALA A 78 9.67 -4.27 1.95
C ALA A 78 10.27 -3.39 0.84
N GLU A 79 11.21 -3.93 0.05
CA GLU A 79 11.83 -3.22 -1.08
C GLU A 79 10.80 -2.78 -2.13
N HIS A 80 9.88 -3.68 -2.51
CA HIS A 80 8.80 -3.38 -3.44
C HIS A 80 7.76 -2.43 -2.82
N VAL A 81 7.52 -2.53 -1.52
CA VAL A 81 6.59 -1.63 -0.82
C VAL A 81 7.12 -0.20 -0.76
N VAL A 82 8.41 -0.01 -0.51
CA VAL A 82 9.03 1.32 -0.53
C VAL A 82 8.82 1.98 -1.90
N ILE A 83 9.10 1.26 -2.99
CA ILE A 83 8.87 1.75 -4.36
C ILE A 83 7.39 2.09 -4.57
N ALA A 84 6.46 1.24 -4.12
CA ALA A 84 5.03 1.47 -4.27
C ALA A 84 4.57 2.72 -3.50
N LEU A 85 5.12 2.98 -2.31
CA LEU A 85 4.82 4.18 -1.53
C LEU A 85 5.34 5.45 -2.20
N ASP A 86 6.52 5.40 -2.82
CA ASP A 86 7.09 6.54 -3.55
C ASP A 86 6.26 6.87 -4.80
N TRP A 87 5.81 5.86 -5.56
CA TRP A 87 4.92 6.09 -6.71
C TRP A 87 3.53 6.53 -6.29
N TYR A 88 3.02 6.03 -5.17
CA TYR A 88 1.79 6.53 -4.57
C TYR A 88 1.98 8.00 -4.16
N GLU A 89 3.06 8.39 -3.50
CA GLU A 89 3.35 9.80 -3.21
C GLU A 89 3.37 10.66 -4.48
N ALA A 90 3.96 10.15 -5.57
CA ALA A 90 4.04 10.83 -6.86
C ALA A 90 2.73 10.85 -7.69
N GLY A 91 1.61 10.36 -7.16
CA GLY A 91 0.30 10.52 -7.83
C GLY A 91 -0.22 9.27 -8.55
N MET A 92 0.38 8.09 -8.36
CA MET A 92 -0.18 6.80 -8.83
C MET A 92 -1.24 6.27 -7.85
N ASP A 93 -2.18 5.43 -8.31
CA ASP A 93 -3.02 4.67 -7.37
C ASP A 93 -2.17 3.66 -6.59
N PHE A 94 -2.50 3.38 -5.32
CA PHE A 94 -1.66 2.50 -4.50
C PHE A 94 -1.70 1.05 -4.97
N ALA A 95 -2.87 0.56 -5.43
CA ALA A 95 -2.98 -0.80 -5.95
C ALA A 95 -2.13 -0.97 -7.22
N ASP A 96 -2.24 -0.01 -8.14
CA ASP A 96 -1.42 0.05 -9.36
C ASP A 96 0.07 0.08 -9.04
N ALA A 97 0.47 0.93 -8.08
CA ALA A 97 1.85 1.06 -7.65
C ALA A 97 2.38 -0.25 -7.03
N LEU A 98 1.58 -0.89 -6.17
CA LEU A 98 1.98 -2.13 -5.50
C LEU A 98 2.05 -3.31 -6.46
N HIS A 99 1.12 -3.42 -7.42
CA HIS A 99 1.16 -4.43 -8.47
C HIS A 99 2.40 -4.28 -9.34
N LEU A 100 2.65 -3.06 -9.84
CA LEU A 100 3.79 -2.78 -10.70
C LEU A 100 5.11 -2.97 -9.96
N ALA A 101 5.21 -2.49 -8.71
CA ALA A 101 6.42 -2.67 -7.92
C ALA A 101 6.65 -4.16 -7.62
N SER A 102 5.62 -4.91 -7.23
CA SER A 102 5.72 -6.37 -7.00
C SER A 102 6.07 -7.18 -8.24
N SER A 103 6.01 -6.59 -9.44
CA SER A 103 6.35 -7.26 -10.69
C SER A 103 7.79 -7.04 -11.13
N TYR A 104 8.61 -6.33 -10.35
CA TYR A 104 9.95 -5.89 -10.76
C TYR A 104 10.88 -7.04 -11.20
N ASP A 105 10.76 -8.21 -10.56
CA ASP A 105 11.52 -9.42 -10.88
C ASP A 105 11.02 -10.17 -12.12
N LEU A 106 9.94 -9.70 -12.75
CA LEU A 106 9.37 -10.26 -13.97
C LEU A 106 9.91 -9.52 -15.20
N THR A 107 9.67 -10.09 -16.40
CA THR A 107 10.11 -9.44 -17.65
C THR A 107 9.31 -8.17 -17.98
N ALA A 108 8.03 -8.12 -17.58
CA ALA A 108 7.13 -6.99 -17.81
C ALA A 108 5.84 -7.13 -16.99
N PHE A 109 5.10 -6.02 -16.86
CA PHE A 109 3.74 -5.96 -16.34
C PHE A 109 2.74 -5.66 -17.46
N ALA A 110 1.80 -6.57 -17.74
CA ALA A 110 0.78 -6.38 -18.77
C ALA A 110 -0.53 -5.85 -18.19
N THR A 111 -1.16 -4.86 -18.84
CA THR A 111 -2.43 -4.29 -18.37
C THR A 111 -3.31 -3.78 -19.51
N PHE A 112 -4.63 -3.78 -19.28
CA PHE A 112 -5.63 -3.03 -20.07
C PHE A 112 -5.91 -1.65 -19.48
N ASP A 113 -5.33 -1.32 -18.34
CA ASP A 113 -5.51 -0.02 -17.69
C ASP A 113 -4.61 1.04 -18.34
N LYS A 114 -5.24 1.89 -19.15
CA LYS A 114 -4.57 3.02 -19.79
C LYS A 114 -4.09 4.06 -18.79
N LYS A 115 -4.79 4.26 -17.67
CA LYS A 115 -4.39 5.21 -16.62
C LYS A 115 -3.10 4.74 -15.94
N LEU A 116 -3.02 3.46 -15.57
CA LEU A 116 -1.80 2.86 -15.01
C LEU A 116 -0.64 3.02 -16.00
N SER A 117 -0.83 2.59 -17.26
CA SER A 117 0.23 2.68 -18.28
C SER A 117 0.71 4.11 -18.51
N ASN A 118 -0.19 5.08 -18.58
CA ASN A 118 0.16 6.50 -18.75
C ASN A 118 0.90 7.03 -17.52
N LYS A 119 0.46 6.65 -16.32
CA LYS A 119 1.08 7.10 -15.06
C LYS A 119 2.49 6.52 -14.91
N ALA A 120 2.70 5.26 -15.26
CA ALA A 120 4.02 4.63 -15.25
C ALA A 120 5.00 5.34 -16.20
N ALA A 121 4.54 5.71 -17.40
CA ALA A 121 5.32 6.50 -18.35
C ALA A 121 5.64 7.90 -17.81
N LEU A 122 4.65 8.58 -17.22
CA LEU A 122 4.82 9.93 -16.64
C LEU A 122 5.86 9.94 -15.49
N LEU A 123 5.88 8.89 -14.68
CA LEU A 123 6.83 8.73 -13.57
C LEU A 123 8.20 8.16 -14.00
N ASN A 124 8.43 7.95 -15.29
CA ASN A 124 9.65 7.36 -15.84
C ASN A 124 10.03 6.01 -15.17
N ILE A 125 9.03 5.17 -14.88
CA ILE A 125 9.27 3.87 -14.27
C ILE A 125 10.02 2.97 -15.26
N SER A 126 11.16 2.43 -14.83
CA SER A 126 12.02 1.62 -15.69
C SER A 126 11.47 0.22 -15.99
N HIS A 127 10.63 -0.32 -15.10
CA HIS A 127 10.01 -1.63 -15.32
C HIS A 127 9.02 -1.58 -16.50
N LYS A 128 9.16 -2.52 -17.43
CA LYS A 128 8.42 -2.52 -18.69
C LYS A 128 6.93 -2.74 -18.47
N VAL A 129 6.10 -1.79 -18.89
CA VAL A 129 4.64 -1.94 -18.92
C VAL A 129 4.17 -2.25 -20.35
N ILE A 130 3.45 -3.35 -20.53
CA ILE A 130 2.84 -3.74 -21.80
C ILE A 130 1.35 -3.37 -21.75
N PHE A 131 0.98 -2.28 -22.40
CA PHE A 131 -0.41 -1.90 -22.57
C PHE A 131 -1.06 -2.71 -23.70
N LEU A 132 -2.05 -3.52 -23.37
CA LEU A 132 -2.80 -4.32 -24.33
C LEU A 132 -3.97 -3.50 -24.89
N GLN A 133 -3.98 -3.28 -26.21
CA GLN A 133 -5.09 -2.65 -26.91
C GLN A 133 -6.01 -3.73 -27.50
N THR A 134 -7.29 -3.71 -27.13
CA THR A 134 -8.33 -4.37 -27.91
C THR A 134 -8.53 -3.58 -29.19
N LYS A 135 -8.23 -4.16 -30.36
CA LYS A 135 -8.68 -3.61 -31.64
C LYS A 135 -10.20 -3.52 -31.58
N GLN A 136 -10.76 -2.32 -31.70
CA GLN A 136 -12.20 -2.17 -31.95
C GLN A 136 -12.51 -2.92 -33.24
N LYS A 137 -13.41 -3.90 -33.17
CA LYS A 137 -14.05 -4.48 -34.36
C LYS A 137 -15.08 -3.51 -34.90
#